data_AF-A0A7W0GX18-F1
#
_entry.id   AF-A0A7W0GX18-F1
#
_cell.length_a   1.000
_cell.length_b   1.000
_cell.length_c   1.000
_cell.angle_alpha   90.00
_cell.angle_beta   90.00
_cell.angle_gamma   90.00
#
_symmetry.space_group_name_H-M   'P 1'
#
loop_
_entity.id
_entity.type
_entity.pdbx_description
1 polymer ?
#
loop_
_entity_poly.entity_id
_entity_poly.type
_entity_poly.pdbx_seq_one_letter_code
_entity_poly.pdbx_strand_id
1 'polypeptide(L)' 'MDHTIVHFEIPADQPERAAKFYRELFGWNINRWENPGGMEYWMVETVPTNAEGMP' A
#
# COMPACT_ATOMS: atom_id res chain seq x y z
N MET A 1 -9.25 -20.82 5.61
CA MET A 1 -8.09 -20.07 5.13
C MET A 1 -8.65 -18.83 4.50
N ASP A 2 -8.57 -17.72 5.21
CA ASP A 2 -8.96 -16.44 4.64
C ASP A 2 -7.94 -16.10 3.56
N HIS A 3 -8.41 -15.78 2.36
CA HIS A 3 -7.58 -15.45 1.21
C HIS A 3 -7.04 -14.03 1.35
N THR A 4 -6.20 -13.80 2.36
CA THR A 4 -5.58 -12.50 2.58
C THR A 4 -4.50 -12.30 1.52
N ILE A 5 -4.52 -11.15 0.86
CA ILE A 5 -3.51 -10.78 -0.12
C ILE A 5 -2.15 -10.70 0.60
N VAL A 6 -1.18 -11.51 0.16
CA VAL A 6 0.14 -11.60 0.81
C VAL A 6 1.14 -10.61 0.21
N HIS A 7 1.08 -10.37 -1.10
CA HIS A 7 1.93 -9.39 -1.79
C HIS A 7 1.37 -9.07 -3.19
N PHE A 8 1.34 -7.79 -3.56
CA PHE A 8 0.97 -7.33 -4.91
C PHE A 8 1.60 -5.97 -5.19
N GLU A 9 1.68 -5.63 -6.47
CA GLU A 9 2.12 -4.33 -6.94
C GLU A 9 1.08 -3.75 -7.90
N ILE A 10 0.89 -2.43 -7.84
CA ILE A 10 0.05 -1.67 -8.77
C ILE A 10 0.94 -0.65 -9.49
N PRO A 11 1.41 -0.93 -10.72
CA PRO A 11 2.16 0.03 -11.50
C PRO A 11 1.32 1.28 -11.79
N ALA A 12 1.88 2.46 -11.56
CA ALA A 12 1.21 3.72 -11.83
C ALA A 12 2.21 4.80 -12.24
N ASP A 13 1.94 5.49 -13.35
CA ASP A 13 2.75 6.64 -13.78
C ASP A 13 2.64 7.82 -12.81
N GLN A 14 1.54 7.90 -12.05
CA GLN A 14 1.28 8.92 -11.04
C GLN A 14 0.78 8.24 -9.75
N PRO A 15 1.68 7.78 -8.88
CA PRO A 15 1.34 7.02 -7.66
C PRO A 15 0.37 7.75 -6.73
N GLU A 16 0.47 9.08 -6.63
CA GLU A 16 -0.38 9.88 -5.73
C GLU A 16 -1.86 9.84 -6.17
N ARG A 17 -2.10 9.89 -7.49
CA ARG A 17 -3.45 9.77 -8.06
C ARG A 17 -4.04 8.39 -7.78
N ALA A 18 -3.24 7.34 -7.98
CA ALA A 18 -3.66 5.97 -7.70
C ALA A 18 -3.94 5.79 -6.19
N ALA A 19 -3.07 6.29 -5.33
CA ALA A 19 -3.24 6.24 -3.88
C ALA A 19 -4.53 6.94 -3.44
N LYS A 20 -4.82 8.14 -3.97
CA LYS A 20 -6.10 8.83 -3.69
C LYS A 20 -7.30 7.98 -4.10
N PHE A 21 -7.31 7.44 -5.32
CA PHE A 21 -8.40 6.63 -5.83
C PHE A 21 -8.69 5.41 -4.94
N TYR A 22 -7.66 4.63 -4.58
CA TYR A 22 -7.85 3.43 -3.77
C TYR A 22 -8.19 3.73 -2.29
N ARG A 23 -7.68 4.85 -1.73
CA ARG A 23 -8.15 5.34 -0.43
C ARG A 23 -9.65 5.64 -0.44
N GLU A 24 -10.15 6.31 -1.48
CA GLU A 24 -11.57 6.67 -1.59
C GLU A 24 -12.46 5.46 -1.92
N LEU A 25 -11.99 4.56 -2.78
CA LEU A 25 -12.77 3.41 -3.24
C LEU A 25 -12.88 2.29 -2.20
N PHE A 26 -11.77 1.97 -1.53
CA PHE A 26 -11.68 0.81 -0.63
C PHE A 26 -11.39 1.17 0.83
N GLY A 27 -11.08 2.43 1.13
CA GLY A 27 -10.65 2.81 2.48
C GLY A 27 -9.27 2.28 2.86
N TRP A 28 -8.46 1.86 1.89
CA TRP A 28 -7.11 1.35 2.16
C TRP A 28 -6.20 2.43 2.73
N ASN A 29 -5.26 2.03 3.57
CA ASN A 29 -4.20 2.92 4.02
C ASN A 29 -3.03 2.80 3.04
N ILE A 30 -2.65 3.93 2.44
CA ILE A 30 -1.59 3.95 1.43
C ILE A 30 -0.65 5.10 1.77
N ASN A 31 0.65 4.82 1.95
CA ASN A 31 1.64 5.82 2.33
C ASN A 31 2.90 5.71 1.48
N ARG A 32 3.49 6.88 1.16
CA ARG A 32 4.79 6.94 0.52
C ARG A 32 5.85 6.47 1.52
N TRP A 33 6.64 5.49 1.13
CA TRP A 33 7.76 5.02 1.93
C TRP A 33 9.02 5.82 1.56
N GLU A 34 9.48 6.62 2.52
CA GLU A 34 10.71 7.40 2.38
C GLU A 34 11.91 6.52 2.71
N ASN A 35 12.40 5.77 1.72
CA ASN A 35 13.59 4.93 1.86
C ASN A 35 14.88 5.75 1.60
N PRO A 36 15.91 5.65 2.47
CA PRO A 36 17.24 6.23 2.25
C PRO A 36 17.91 5.85 0.92
N GLY A 37 17.53 4.71 0.32
CA GLY A 37 18.08 4.19 -0.94
C GLY A 37 17.55 4.83 -2.22
N GLY A 38 16.68 5.84 -2.12
CA GLY A 38 16.22 6.64 -3.27
C GLY A 38 15.21 5.97 -4.19
N MET A 39 14.83 4.71 -3.93
CA MET A 39 13.70 4.08 -4.60
C MET A 39 12.39 4.52 -3.96
N GLU A 40 11.53 5.16 -4.76
CA GLU A 40 10.21 5.59 -4.32
C GLU A 40 9.25 4.40 -4.31
N TYR A 41 8.79 4.01 -3.13
CA TYR A 41 7.79 2.97 -2.95
C TYR A 41 6.55 3.54 -2.27
N TRP A 42 5.40 2.96 -2.60
CA TRP A 42 4.12 3.26 -1.96
C TRP A 42 3.63 1.98 -1.29
N MET A 43 3.52 2.00 0.03
CA MET A 43 3.05 0.87 0.81
C MET A 43 1.53 0.90 0.88
N VAL A 44 0.90 -0.25 0.61
CA VAL A 44 -0.55 -0.43 0.65
C VAL A 44 -0.90 -1.41 1.75
N GLU A 45 -1.69 -0.95 2.71
CA GLU A 45 -2.29 -1.73 3.77
C GLU A 45 -3.78 -1.85 3.50
N THR A 46 -4.22 -3.07 3.22
CA THR A 46 -5.62 -3.38 2.90
C THR A 46 -6.43 -3.80 4.13
N VAL A 47 -5.73 -4.12 5.22
CA VAL A 47 -6.24 -4.50 6.54
C VAL A 47 -5.31 -3.93 7.61
N PRO A 48 -5.77 -3.74 8.87
CA PRO A 48 -4.89 -3.40 9.98
C PRO A 48 -3.77 -4.45 10.14
N THR A 49 -2.57 -4.00 10.48
CA THR A 49 -1.42 -4.87 10.74
C THR A 49 -0.78 -4.53 12.08
N ASN A 50 -0.06 -5.49 12.66
CA ASN A 50 0.76 -5.31 13.85
C ASN A 50 2.14 -4.69 13.49
N ALA A 51 3.00 -4.50 14.50
CA ALA A 51 4.32 -3.91 14.32
C ALA A 51 5.25 -4.76 13.43
N GLU A 52 4.97 -6.05 13.29
CA GLU A 52 5.68 -7.00 12.44
C GLU A 52 5.12 -7.05 11.01
N GLY A 53 4.09 -6.25 10.69
CA GLY A 53 3.45 -6.19 9.37
C GLY A 53 2.49 -7.35 9.09
N MET A 54 2.13 -8.12 10.11
CA MET A 54 1.15 -9.21 10.01
C MET A 54 -0.27 -8.67 10.29
N PRO A 55 -1.30 -9.10 9.56
CA PRO A 55 -2.70 -8.80 9.86
C PRO A 55 -3.13 -9.22 11.28
#